data_AF-A0A2M8NW80-F1
#
_entry.id   AF-A0A2M8NW80-F1
#
_cell.length_a   1.000
_cell.length_b   1.000
_cell.length_c   1.000
_cell.angle_alpha   90.00
_cell.angle_beta   90.00
_cell.angle_gamma   90.00
#
_symmetry.space_group_name_H-M   'P 1'
#
loop_
_entity.id
_entity.type
_entity.pdbx_description
1 polymer ?
#
loop_
_entity_poly.entity_id
_entity_poly.type
_entity_poly.pdbx_seq_one_letter_code
_entity_poly.pdbx_strand_id
1 'polypeptide(L)'
;MTNPPNTAWMWATDDGGVNGATIDQIRGRVLWFEDAAACACGDSSAVQSFEQFVQKGAYLPDIPDDVLSELRQSVAYYAQALKHDKG
;
A
#
# COMPACT_ATOMS: atom_id res chain seq x y z
N MET A 1 2.24 4.92 23.87
CA MET A 1 2.31 3.87 22.84
C MET A 1 1.81 4.49 21.55
N THR A 2 2.66 4.64 20.55
CA THR A 2 2.22 5.03 19.20
C THR A 2 1.54 3.83 18.58
N ASN A 3 0.32 4.02 18.06
CA ASN A 3 -0.37 2.96 17.32
C ASN A 3 0.44 2.60 16.07
N PRO A 4 0.43 1.32 15.64
CA PRO A 4 1.06 0.95 14.38
C PRO A 4 0.41 1.74 13.22
N PRO A 5 1.19 2.10 12.18
CA PRO A 5 0.66 2.80 11.01
C PRO A 5 -0.45 2.03 10.30
N ASN A 6 -1.23 2.72 9.47
CA ASN A 6 -2.26 2.11 8.63
C ASN A 6 -1.66 1.06 7.69
N THR A 7 -2.45 0.04 7.35
CA THR A 7 -2.02 -1.05 6.46
C THR A 7 -2.91 -1.21 5.23
N ALA A 8 -4.02 -0.49 5.16
CA ALA A 8 -4.96 -0.54 4.07
C ALA A 8 -5.54 0.85 3.82
N TRP A 9 -5.72 1.18 2.54
CA TRP A 9 -6.29 2.44 2.08
C TRP A 9 -7.23 2.17 0.92
N MET A 10 -8.24 3.02 0.81
CA MET A 10 -9.14 3.10 -0.34
C MET A 10 -9.37 4.57 -0.65
N TRP A 11 -9.41 4.91 -1.94
CA TRP A 11 -9.70 6.25 -2.40
C TRP A 11 -10.55 6.21 -3.66
N ALA A 12 -11.42 7.21 -3.82
CA ALA A 12 -12.23 7.33 -5.01
C ALA A 12 -11.36 7.75 -6.20
N THR A 13 -11.71 7.27 -7.39
CA THR A 13 -11.15 7.74 -8.67
C THR A 13 -12.09 8.75 -9.32
N ASP A 14 -11.56 9.59 -10.20
CA ASP A 14 -12.31 10.67 -10.85
C ASP A 14 -13.45 10.15 -11.76
N ASP A 15 -13.37 8.90 -12.22
CA ASP A 15 -14.37 8.22 -13.05
C ASP A 15 -15.46 7.50 -12.23
N GLY A 16 -15.45 7.64 -10.90
CA GLY A 16 -16.44 7.04 -10.00
C GLY A 16 -16.12 5.61 -9.55
N GLY A 17 -14.94 5.09 -9.90
CA GLY A 17 -14.38 3.86 -9.35
C GLY A 17 -13.76 4.06 -7.96
N VAL A 18 -13.12 2.99 -7.47
CA VAL A 18 -12.41 3.00 -6.19
C VAL A 18 -11.08 2.28 -6.37
N ASN A 19 -9.98 2.95 -6.04
CA ASN A 19 -8.68 2.32 -5.95
C ASN A 19 -8.35 1.97 -4.49
N GLY A 20 -7.39 1.07 -4.31
CA GLY A 20 -6.93 0.70 -2.98
C GLY A 20 -5.52 0.14 -2.96
N ALA A 21 -4.99 0.07 -1.74
CA ALA A 21 -3.71 -0.55 -1.48
C ALA A 21 -3.70 -1.20 -0.09
N THR A 22 -3.02 -2.35 0.02
CA THR A 22 -2.82 -3.07 1.29
C THR A 22 -1.35 -3.44 1.45
N ILE A 23 -0.83 -3.41 2.68
CA ILE A 23 0.52 -3.85 3.01
C ILE A 23 0.51 -5.31 3.49
N ASP A 24 1.24 -6.19 2.79
CA ASP A 24 1.65 -7.51 3.26
C ASP A 24 2.96 -7.36 4.04
N GLN A 25 2.85 -7.22 5.36
CA GLN A 25 3.98 -7.00 6.27
C GLN A 25 4.92 -8.21 6.34
N ILE A 26 4.38 -9.43 6.16
CA ILE A 26 5.14 -10.68 6.26
C ILE A 26 6.05 -10.82 5.04
N ARG A 27 5.52 -10.52 3.85
CA ARG A 27 6.26 -10.64 2.59
C ARG A 27 6.98 -9.36 2.17
N GLY A 28 6.72 -8.23 2.86
CA GLY A 28 7.31 -6.94 2.57
C GLY A 28 6.83 -6.34 1.24
N ARG A 29 5.52 -6.33 1.02
CA ARG A 29 4.90 -5.95 -0.26
C ARG A 29 3.72 -5.00 -0.07
N VAL A 30 3.50 -4.15 -1.07
CA VAL A 30 2.26 -3.40 -1.28
C VAL A 30 1.46 -4.15 -2.35
N LEU A 31 0.21 -4.45 -2.05
CA LEU A 31 -0.79 -5.02 -2.93
C LEU A 31 -1.67 -3.87 -3.42
N TRP A 32 -1.81 -3.73 -4.73
CA TRP A 32 -2.55 -2.66 -5.38
C TRP A 32 -3.86 -3.18 -5.94
N PHE A 33 -4.92 -2.39 -5.85
CA PHE A 33 -6.26 -2.72 -6.33
C PHE A 33 -6.76 -1.57 -7.20
N GLU A 34 -6.86 -1.82 -8.50
CA GLU A 34 -7.45 -0.91 -9.50
C GLU A 34 -8.93 -1.21 -9.66
N ASP A 35 -9.76 -0.16 -9.71
CA ASP A 35 -11.20 -0.27 -9.93
C ASP A 35 -11.83 -1.39 -9.07
N ALA A 36 -11.55 -1.32 -7.77
CA ALA A 36 -12.04 -2.24 -6.76
C ALA A 36 -13.56 -2.16 -6.54
N ALA A 37 -14.30 -1.56 -7.48
CA ALA A 37 -15.74 -1.69 -7.60
C ALA A 37 -16.11 -3.18 -7.73
N ALA A 38 -16.39 -3.81 -6.58
CA ALA A 38 -17.28 -4.96 -6.38
C ALA A 38 -16.71 -6.22 -5.69
N CYS A 39 -15.42 -6.37 -5.37
CA CYS A 39 -15.01 -7.48 -4.49
C CYS A 39 -13.63 -7.30 -3.87
N ALA A 40 -13.60 -7.18 -2.54
CA ALA A 40 -12.41 -7.44 -1.71
C ALA A 40 -11.91 -8.90 -1.78
N CYS A 41 -12.44 -9.70 -2.71
CA CYS A 41 -12.08 -11.09 -3.00
C CYS A 41 -11.20 -11.23 -4.27
N GLY A 42 -10.98 -10.15 -5.02
CA GLY A 42 -10.12 -10.17 -6.21
C GLY A 42 -8.64 -10.22 -5.84
N ASP A 43 -7.84 -10.95 -6.63
CA ASP A 43 -6.39 -10.85 -6.58
C ASP A 43 -5.96 -9.39 -6.79
N SER A 44 -4.86 -8.97 -6.16
CA SER A 44 -4.29 -7.63 -6.36
C SER A 44 -3.97 -7.40 -7.83
N SER A 45 -4.37 -6.26 -8.40
CA SER A 45 -4.03 -5.82 -9.76
C SER A 45 -2.52 -5.75 -9.96
N ALA A 46 -1.78 -5.38 -8.92
CA ALA A 46 -0.33 -5.42 -8.92
C ALA A 46 0.26 -5.69 -7.54
N VAL A 47 1.49 -6.17 -7.54
CA VAL A 47 2.29 -6.41 -6.33
C VAL A 47 3.61 -5.69 -6.47
N GLN A 48 3.95 -4.87 -5.48
CA GLN A 48 5.21 -4.11 -5.45
C GLN A 48 5.95 -4.41 -4.15
N SER A 49 7.23 -4.75 -4.20
CA SER A 49 8.02 -4.87 -2.96
C SER A 49 8.19 -3.50 -2.30
N PHE A 50 8.44 -3.46 -0.99
CA PHE A 50 8.77 -2.21 -0.31
C PHE A 50 9.98 -1.50 -0.95
N GLU A 51 10.99 -2.25 -1.37
CA GLU A 51 12.15 -1.69 -2.07
C GLU A 51 11.76 -1.03 -3.40
N GLN A 52 10.93 -1.71 -4.20
CA GLN A 52 10.44 -1.17 -5.46
C GLN A 52 9.58 0.08 -5.22
N PHE A 53 8.73 0.08 -4.20
CA PHE A 53 7.94 1.25 -3.83
C PHE A 53 8.82 2.44 -3.46
N VAL A 54 9.86 2.22 -2.66
CA VAL A 54 10.79 3.28 -2.25
C VAL A 54 11.60 3.82 -3.44
N GLN A 55 12.05 2.94 -4.34
CA GLN A 55 12.89 3.34 -5.48
C GLN A 55 12.10 3.96 -6.63
N LYS A 56 10.89 3.47 -6.90
CA LYS A 56 10.12 3.80 -8.10
C LYS A 56 8.86 4.61 -7.81
N GLY A 57 8.48 4.75 -6.54
CA GLY A 57 7.20 5.34 -6.15
C GLY A 57 6.05 4.34 -6.20
N ALA A 58 4.84 4.86 -5.98
CA ALA A 58 3.61 4.06 -6.03
C ALA A 58 3.34 3.51 -7.44
N TYR A 59 2.68 2.34 -7.50
CA TYR A 59 2.29 1.73 -8.77
C TYR A 59 1.11 2.47 -9.42
N LEU A 60 0.10 2.85 -8.64
CA LEU A 60 -1.07 3.56 -9.14
C LEU A 60 -0.80 5.06 -9.31
N PRO A 61 -1.31 5.67 -10.39
CA PRO A 61 -1.33 7.11 -10.55
C PRO A 61 -2.42 7.74 -9.66
N ASP A 62 -2.39 9.07 -9.56
CA ASP A 62 -3.48 9.89 -9.00
C ASP A 62 -3.93 9.48 -7.60
N ILE A 63 -2.97 9.05 -6.77
CA ILE A 63 -3.20 8.77 -5.36
C ILE A 63 -3.30 10.11 -4.62
N PRO A 64 -4.34 10.32 -3.78
CA PRO A 64 -4.42 11.49 -2.92
C PRO A 64 -3.14 11.67 -2.07
N ASP A 65 -2.67 12.92 -1.93
CA ASP A 65 -1.40 13.23 -1.27
C ASP A 65 -1.33 12.74 0.19
N ASP A 66 -2.45 12.78 0.89
CA ASP A 66 -2.58 12.28 2.26
C ASP A 66 -2.43 10.76 2.30
N VAL A 67 -3.14 10.04 1.44
CA VAL A 67 -3.02 8.58 1.29
C VAL A 67 -1.59 8.20 0.92
N LEU A 68 -0.98 8.86 -0.06
CA LEU A 68 0.39 8.57 -0.48
C LEU A 68 1.40 8.85 0.64
N SER A 69 1.20 9.92 1.41
CA SER A 69 2.04 10.25 2.58
C SER A 69 1.95 9.19 3.66
N GLU A 70 0.73 8.75 4.02
CA GLU A 70 0.53 7.67 4.97
C GLU A 70 1.14 6.35 4.48
N LEU A 71 0.95 6.02 3.21
CA LEU A 71 1.48 4.79 2.62
C LEU A 71 3.02 4.76 2.68
N ARG A 72 3.68 5.89 2.40
CA ARG A 72 5.13 6.04 2.53
C ARG A 72 5.60 5.85 3.96
N GLN A 73 4.89 6.41 4.93
CA GLN A 73 5.22 6.25 6.35
C GLN A 73 5.07 4.79 6.79
N SER A 74 3.98 4.13 6.41
CA SER A 74 3.75 2.73 6.71
C SER A 74 4.78 1.81 6.06
N VAL A 75 5.09 1.99 4.77
CA VAL A 75 6.14 1.20 4.09
C VAL A 75 7.49 1.38 4.78
N ALA A 76 7.87 2.62 5.14
CA ALA A 76 9.12 2.87 5.85
C ALA A 76 9.17 2.17 7.22
N TYR A 77 8.07 2.22 7.98
CA TYR A 77 7.94 1.55 9.28
C TYR A 77 8.06 0.03 9.15
N TYR A 78 7.25 -0.59 8.28
CA TYR A 78 7.22 -2.05 8.15
C TYR A 78 8.46 -2.62 7.46
N ALA A 79 9.10 -1.87 6.56
CA ALA A 79 10.40 -2.25 6.00
C ALA A 79 11.50 -2.31 7.06
N GLN A 80 11.44 -1.46 8.09
CA GLN A 80 12.36 -1.53 9.23
C GLN A 80 12.03 -2.73 10.12
N ALA A 81 10.76 -2.92 10.50
CA ALA A 81 10.32 -4.04 11.32
C ALA A 81 10.74 -5.41 10.73
N LEU A 82 10.54 -5.59 9.42
CA LEU A 82 10.92 -6.83 8.72
C LEU A 82 12.44 -7.12 8.76
N LYS A 83 13.29 -6.08 8.88
CA LYS A 83 14.74 -6.26 9.02
C LYS A 83 15.12 -6.69 10.44
N HIS A 84 14.38 -6.21 11.45
CA HIS A 84 14.62 -6.55 12.85
C HIS A 84 14.21 -7.99 13.18
N ASP A 85 13.14 -8.51 12.55
CA ASP A 85 12.66 -9.88 12.79
C ASP A 85 13.52 -10.98 12.11
N LYS A 86 14.48 -10.58 11.26
CA LYS A 86 15.39 -11.50 10.53
C LYS A 86 16.79 -11.62 11.17
N GLY A 87 17.00 -11.03 12.35
CA GLY A 87 18.25 -11.11 13.12
C GLY A 87 18.08 -11.96 14.37
#